data_AF-A0A9E2L0C8-F1
#
_entry.id   AF-A0A9E2L0C8-F1
#
_cell.length_a   1.000
_cell.length_b   1.000
_cell.length_c   1.000
_cell.angle_alpha   90.00
_cell.angle_beta   90.00
_cell.angle_gamma   90.00
#
_symmetry.space_group_name_H-M   'P 1'
#
loop_
_entity.id
_entity.type
_entity.pdbx_description
1 polymer ?
#
loop_
_entity_poly.entity_id
_entity_poly.type
_entity_poly.pdbx_seq_one_letter_code
_entity_poly.pdbx_strand_id
1 'polypeptide(L)' 'MKTAIFYGSTTGTTEMVAEKVGELLGAEVLSATDIDRVENYDFVIFATSTWGMGELQDDWYG' A
#
# COMPACT_ATOMS: atom_id res chain seq x y z
N MET A 1 0.88 0.85 19.24
CA MET A 1 0.90 1.74 18.07
C MET A 1 1.04 0.85 16.85
N LYS A 2 0.00 0.73 16.03
CA LYS A 2 -0.05 -0.13 14.85
C LYS A 2 0.18 0.73 13.60
N THR A 3 1.08 0.29 12.72
CA THR A 3 1.38 0.97 11.47
C THR A 3 1.05 0.04 10.30
N ALA A 4 0.41 0.57 9.25
CA ALA A 4 0.17 -0.15 8.02
C ALA A 4 0.70 0.58 6.79
N ILE A 5 1.05 -0.19 5.76
CA ILE A 5 1.30 0.27 4.41
C ILE A 5 0.27 -0.41 3.51
N PHE A 6 -0.60 0.38 2.87
CA PHE A 6 -1.48 -0.14 1.82
C PHE A 6 -0.86 0.17 0.46
N TYR A 7 -0.71 -0.84 -0.39
CA TYR A 7 -0.07 -0.70 -1.70
C TYR A 7 -0.98 -1.08 -2.86
N GLY A 8 -0.87 -0.34 -3.96
CA GLY A 8 -1.42 -0.75 -5.26
C GLY A 8 -0.30 -1.06 -6.25
N SER A 9 -0.29 -2.25 -6.85
CA SER A 9 0.82 -2.73 -7.68
C SER A 9 0.39 -3.76 -8.74
N THR A 10 0.61 -3.45 -10.02
CA THR A 10 0.30 -4.41 -11.11
C THR A 10 1.50 -5.29 -11.48
N THR A 11 2.73 -4.78 -11.37
CA THR A 11 3.96 -5.50 -11.78
C THR A 11 4.90 -5.82 -10.61
N GLY A 12 4.45 -5.62 -9.37
CA GLY A 12 5.19 -6.01 -8.16
C GLY A 12 6.26 -5.01 -7.68
N THR A 13 6.54 -3.92 -8.40
CA THR A 13 7.59 -2.98 -7.97
C THR A 13 7.20 -2.21 -6.71
N THR A 14 5.97 -1.67 -6.66
CA THR A 14 5.49 -0.93 -5.49
C THR A 14 5.31 -1.86 -4.29
N GLU A 15 4.84 -3.08 -4.53
CA GLU A 15 4.74 -4.15 -3.52
C GLU A 15 6.09 -4.45 -2.88
N MET A 16 7.11 -4.75 -3.67
CA MET A 16 8.47 -5.03 -3.16
C MET A 16 9.04 -3.87 -2.35
N VAL A 17 8.78 -2.63 -2.76
CA VAL A 17 9.19 -1.44 -2.01
C VAL A 17 8.40 -1.33 -0.70
N ALA A 18 7.09 -1.58 -0.73
CA ALA A 18 6.23 -1.56 0.45
C ALA A 18 6.66 -2.62 1.47
N GLU A 19 6.97 -3.85 1.04
CA GLU A 19 7.52 -4.92 1.89
C GLU A 19 8.81 -4.47 2.58
N LYS A 20 9.77 -3.94 1.81
CA LYS A 20 11.06 -3.48 2.35
C LYS A 20 10.90 -2.33 3.35
N VAL A 21 10.00 -1.39 3.08
CA VAL A 21 9.69 -0.29 4.02
C VAL A 21 8.96 -0.83 5.25
N GLY A 22 8.06 -1.80 5.06
CA GLY A 22 7.35 -2.49 6.14
C GLY A 22 8.31 -3.16 7.13
N GLU A 23 9.31 -3.87 6.63
CA GLU A 23 10.37 -4.49 7.45
C GLU A 23 11.14 -3.46 8.29
N LEU A 24 11.48 -2.31 7.69
CA LEU A 24 12.23 -1.24 8.37
C LEU A 24 11.41 -0.53 9.45
N LEU A 25 10.11 -0.39 9.23
CA LEU A 25 9.20 0.35 10.12
C LEU A 25 8.46 -0.56 11.11
N GLY A 26 8.55 -1.88 10.95
CA GLY A 26 7.69 -2.83 11.68
C GLY A 26 6.21 -2.63 11.35
N ALA A 27 5.89 -2.29 10.10
CA ALA A 27 4.54 -2.05 9.63
C ALA A 27 3.95 -3.30 8.94
N GLU A 28 2.65 -3.49 9.08
CA GLU A 28 1.90 -4.48 8.29
C GLU A 28 1.73 -3.98 6.85
N VAL A 29 1.94 -4.85 5.87
CA VAL A 29 1.84 -4.50 4.44
C VAL A 29 0.64 -5.20 3.84
N LEU A 30 -0.24 -4.44 3.21
CA LEU A 30 -1.57 -4.84 2.77
C LEU A 30 -1.83 -4.35 1.35
N SER A 31 -2.59 -5.09 0.56
CA SER A 31 -3.08 -4.61 -0.73
C SER A 31 -4.05 -3.43 -0.52
N ALA A 32 -4.12 -2.50 -1.47
CA ALA A 32 -5.10 -1.43 -1.47
C ALA A 32 -6.55 -1.95 -1.48
N THR A 33 -6.78 -3.18 -1.95
CA THR A 33 -8.08 -3.87 -1.87
C THR A 33 -8.54 -4.15 -0.42
N ASP A 34 -7.62 -4.13 0.55
CA ASP A 34 -7.91 -4.32 1.99
C ASP A 34 -8.05 -2.98 2.75
N ILE A 35 -8.30 -1.87 2.04
CA ILE A 35 -8.34 -0.52 2.63
C ILE A 35 -9.44 -0.36 3.69
N ASP A 36 -10.45 -1.21 3.72
CA ASP A 36 -11.47 -1.27 4.77
C ASP A 36 -10.88 -1.49 6.17
N ARG A 37 -9.68 -2.08 6.25
CA ARG A 37 -8.95 -2.29 7.50
C ARG A 37 -8.23 -1.04 8.01
N VAL A 38 -8.19 0.07 7.26
CA VAL A 38 -7.38 1.26 7.57
C VAL A 38 -7.65 1.85 8.95
N GLU A 39 -8.89 1.83 9.43
CA GLU A 39 -9.28 2.37 10.74
C GLU A 39 -8.70 1.59 11.92
N ASN A 40 -8.10 0.42 11.68
CA ASN A 40 -7.46 -0.40 12.72
C ASN A 40 -6.02 0.03 13.04
N TYR A 41 -5.49 1.05 12.37
CA TYR A 41 -4.09 1.47 12.45
C TYR A 41 -3.96 2.92 12.93
N ASP A 42 -2.93 3.16 13.73
CA ASP A 42 -2.61 4.50 14.27
C ASP A 42 -1.84 5.34 13.23
N PHE A 43 -1.03 4.68 12.40
CA PHE A 43 -0.22 5.30 11.35
C PHE A 43 -0.39 4.53 10.03
N VAL A 44 -0.50 5.26 8.93
CA VAL A 44 -0.76 4.67 7.63
C VAL A 44 0.11 5.33 6.56
N ILE A 45 0.67 4.51 5.67
CA ILE A 45 1.33 4.92 4.43
C ILE A 45 0.53 4.37 3.26
N PHE A 46 0.25 5.20 2.26
CA PHE A 46 -0.34 4.77 1.00
C PHE A 46 0.74 4.76 -0.08
N ALA A 47 0.99 3.59 -0.66
CA ALA A 47 2.01 3.37 -1.67
C ALA A 47 1.35 3.02 -3.01
N THR A 48 1.71 3.72 -4.08
CA THR A 48 1.08 3.47 -5.38
C THR A 48 2.05 3.72 -6.52
N SER A 49 1.82 3.02 -7.62
CA SER A 49 2.43 3.34 -8.92
C SER A 49 1.44 4.18 -9.74
N THR A 50 1.97 4.93 -10.71
CA THR A 50 1.14 5.61 -11.71
C THR A 50 1.05 4.77 -12.98
N TRP A 51 -0.11 4.76 -13.61
CA TRP A 51 -0.39 4.04 -14.86
C TRP A 51 -0.93 4.97 -15.95
N GLY A 52 -0.97 4.48 -17.19
CA GLY A 52 -1.50 5.21 -18.35
C GLY A 52 -1.01 6.65 -18.45
N MET A 53 -1.95 7.61 -18.43
CA MET A 53 -1.69 9.06 -18.50
C MET A 53 -1.71 9.73 -17.11
N GLY A 54 -1.14 9.07 -16.10
CA GLY A 54 -1.12 9.55 -14.71
C GLY A 54 -2.28 9.02 -13.85
N GLU A 55 -2.87 7.91 -14.26
CA GLU A 55 -3.90 7.19 -13.52
C GLU A 55 -3.29 6.57 -12.26
N LEU A 56 -4.11 6.47 -11.21
CA LEU A 56 -3.78 5.68 -10.03
C LEU A 56 -3.78 4.18 -10.40
N GLN A 57 -2.98 3.37 -9.73
CA GLN A 57 -3.00 1.93 -9.93
C GLN A 57 -4.38 1.32 -9.57
N ASP A 58 -4.76 0.27 -10.31
CA ASP A 58 -6.12 -0.28 -10.33
C ASP A 58 -6.68 -0.77 -8.98
N ASP A 59 -5.84 -1.29 -8.08
CA ASP A 59 -6.26 -1.83 -6.78
C ASP A 59 -6.84 -0.73 -5.87
N TRP A 60 -6.60 0.54 -6.18
CA TRP A 60 -7.18 1.67 -5.45
C TRP A 60 -8.61 2.03 -5.89
N TYR A 61 -9.11 1.46 -6.98
CA TYR A 61 -10.46 1.72 -7.47
C TYR A 61 -11.50 0.71 -6.96
N GLY A 62 -11.11 -0.35 -6.24
CA GLY A 62 -12.06 -1.36 -5.76
C GLY A 62 -11.46 -2.36 -4.77
#